data_AF-A0A6B3FY92-F1
#
_entry.id   AF-A0A6B3FY92-F1
#
_cell.length_a   1.000
_cell.length_b   1.000
_cell.length_c   1.000
_cell.angle_alpha   90.00
_cell.angle_beta   90.00
_cell.angle_gamma   90.00
#
_symmetry.space_group_name_H-M   'P 1'
#
loop_
_entity.id
_entity.type
_entity.pdbx_description
1 polymer ?
#
loop_
_entity_poly.entity_id
_entity_poly.type
_entity_poly.pdbx_seq_one_letter_code
_entity_poly.pdbx_strand_id
1 'polypeptide(L)'
;MSGVMKRMGMIFRAKANKALDRAEDPRETLDYSYQKQLELLQKVRRGVADVATSRKRLELQLNQLQGQSSKLEDQGRKALALGREDLAREALSRRAALQQQVTDLETQHTTLQGEEEKLTLAAQRLQAKVDAFRTKKETIKATYTAAQAQTRIGEAFSGISEEMGDVGLAIQRAEDKTQQLQARAGAIDELLAS
;
A
#
# COMPACT_ATOMS: atom_id res chain seq x y z
N MET A 1 26.35 -35.00 -29.88
CA MET A 1 25.55 -35.03 -28.64
C MET A 1 25.46 -33.63 -27.96
N SER A 2 24.97 -32.58 -28.64
CA SER A 2 25.13 -31.19 -28.10
C SER A 2 23.85 -30.34 -28.04
N GLY A 3 22.65 -30.95 -28.04
CA GLY A 3 21.38 -30.20 -27.95
C GLY A 3 20.83 -30.00 -26.54
N VAL A 4 21.04 -30.96 -25.63
CA VAL A 4 20.35 -31.01 -24.33
C VAL A 4 21.09 -30.21 -23.25
N MET A 5 22.43 -30.26 -23.23
CA MET A 5 23.28 -29.49 -22.31
C MET A 5 23.16 -27.96 -22.52
N LYS A 6 23.05 -27.51 -23.79
CA LYS A 6 22.79 -26.08 -24.10
C LYS A 6 21.41 -25.62 -23.64
N ARG A 7 20.39 -26.49 -23.70
CA ARG A 7 19.02 -26.17 -23.23
C ARG A 7 18.93 -26.11 -21.70
N MET A 8 19.62 -26.99 -20.98
CA MET A 8 19.67 -26.96 -19.50
C MET A 8 20.36 -25.70 -18.97
N GLY A 9 21.49 -25.29 -19.57
CA GLY A 9 22.16 -24.04 -19.23
C GLY A 9 21.32 -22.80 -19.49
N MET A 10 20.53 -22.80 -20.59
CA MET A 10 19.59 -21.71 -20.90
C MET A 10 18.44 -21.61 -19.88
N ILE A 11 17.90 -22.74 -19.41
CA ILE A 11 16.80 -22.74 -18.42
C ILE A 11 17.28 -22.22 -17.06
N PHE A 12 18.52 -22.56 -16.66
CA PHE A 12 19.12 -22.06 -15.41
C PHE A 12 19.45 -20.57 -15.49
N ARG A 13 20.03 -20.09 -16.60
CA ARG A 13 20.27 -18.66 -16.84
C ARG A 13 18.98 -17.84 -16.93
N ALA A 14 17.96 -18.37 -17.58
CA ALA A 14 16.64 -17.73 -17.65
C ALA A 14 15.96 -17.66 -16.28
N LYS A 15 16.10 -18.68 -15.42
CA LYS A 15 15.59 -18.64 -14.04
C LYS A 15 16.37 -17.67 -13.14
N ALA A 16 17.69 -17.54 -13.33
CA ALA A 16 18.52 -16.58 -12.62
C ALA A 16 18.21 -15.13 -13.04
N ASN A 17 18.11 -14.85 -14.34
CA ASN A 17 17.68 -13.53 -14.84
C ASN A 17 16.27 -13.19 -14.36
N LYS A 18 15.33 -14.15 -14.41
CA LYS A 18 13.95 -13.94 -13.94
C LYS A 18 13.83 -13.74 -12.43
N ALA A 19 14.82 -14.15 -11.64
CA ALA A 19 14.89 -13.87 -10.20
C ALA A 19 15.54 -12.49 -9.93
N LEU A 20 16.50 -12.08 -10.77
CA LEU A 20 17.09 -10.74 -10.75
C LEU A 20 16.07 -9.67 -11.18
N ASP A 21 15.34 -9.90 -12.27
CA ASP A 21 14.25 -9.04 -12.75
C ASP A 21 13.09 -8.95 -11.74
N ARG A 22 12.90 -9.98 -10.91
CA ARG A 22 11.89 -9.98 -9.84
C ARG A 22 12.28 -9.11 -8.66
N ALA A 23 13.58 -8.93 -8.41
CA ALA A 23 14.06 -7.96 -7.45
C ALA A 23 13.93 -6.51 -7.96
N GLU A 24 13.75 -6.33 -9.27
CA GLU A 24 13.54 -5.03 -9.92
C GLU A 24 12.07 -4.74 -10.27
N ASP A 25 11.14 -5.70 -10.15
CA ASP A 25 9.74 -5.49 -10.52
C ASP A 25 9.07 -4.48 -9.56
N PRO A 26 8.82 -3.23 -10.00
CA PRO A 26 8.26 -2.19 -9.14
C PRO A 26 6.85 -2.55 -8.66
N ARG A 27 6.18 -3.51 -9.29
CA ARG A 27 4.81 -3.92 -8.94
C ARG A 27 4.76 -4.64 -7.59
N GLU A 28 5.67 -5.59 -7.35
CA GLU A 28 5.71 -6.37 -6.09
C GLU A 28 6.10 -5.47 -4.91
N THR A 29 7.06 -4.57 -5.09
CA THR A 29 7.50 -3.63 -4.05
C THR A 29 6.42 -2.60 -3.66
N LEU A 30 5.64 -2.13 -4.64
CA LEU A 30 4.51 -1.24 -4.39
C LEU A 30 3.35 -1.97 -3.70
N ASP A 31 3.07 -3.22 -4.06
CA ASP A 31 2.05 -4.03 -3.38
C ASP A 31 2.42 -4.27 -1.90
N TYR A 32 3.68 -4.61 -1.62
CA TYR A 32 4.19 -4.76 -0.26
C TYR A 32 4.08 -3.46 0.55
N SER A 33 4.49 -2.34 -0.05
CA SER A 33 4.41 -1.02 0.60
C SER A 33 2.96 -0.61 0.89
N TYR A 34 2.03 -0.89 -0.02
CA TYR A 34 0.60 -0.66 0.20
C TYR A 34 0.06 -1.48 1.38
N GLN A 35 0.45 -2.75 1.46
CA GLN A 35 0.03 -3.62 2.56
C GLN A 35 0.57 -3.12 3.91
N LYS A 36 1.82 -2.65 3.97
CA LYS A 36 2.39 -2.04 5.18
C LYS A 36 1.67 -0.75 5.59
N GLN A 37 1.26 0.07 4.63
CA GLN A 37 0.44 1.25 4.90
C GLN A 37 -0.93 0.90 5.48
N LEU A 38 -1.58 -0.15 4.96
CA LEU A 38 -2.85 -0.66 5.50
C LEU A 38 -2.70 -1.19 6.93
N GLU A 39 -1.65 -1.96 7.21
CA GLU A 39 -1.34 -2.43 8.57
C GLU A 39 -1.15 -1.25 9.54
N LEU A 40 -0.41 -0.21 9.12
CA LEU A 40 -0.20 0.98 9.93
C LEU A 40 -1.51 1.72 10.19
N LEU A 41 -2.34 1.90 9.16
CA LEU A 41 -3.65 2.53 9.27
C LEU A 41 -4.54 1.77 10.26
N GLN A 42 -4.54 0.43 10.21
CA GLN A 42 -5.30 -0.40 11.15
C GLN A 42 -4.79 -0.22 12.59
N LYS A 43 -3.47 -0.16 12.79
CA LYS A 43 -2.88 0.11 14.12
C LYS A 43 -3.28 1.48 14.67
N VAL A 44 -3.24 2.53 13.85
CA VAL A 44 -3.66 3.88 14.27
C VAL A 44 -5.14 3.89 14.62
N ARG A 45 -6.01 3.28 13.81
CA ARG A 45 -7.45 3.16 14.10
C ARG A 45 -7.72 2.43 15.41
N ARG A 46 -6.95 1.37 15.70
CA ARG A 46 -7.04 0.65 16.98
C ARG A 46 -6.65 1.56 18.14
N GLY A 47 -5.54 2.29 18.01
CA GLY A 47 -5.11 3.26 19.01
C GLY A 47 -6.17 4.34 19.30
N VAL A 48 -6.84 4.86 18.26
CA VAL A 48 -7.98 5.78 18.44
C VAL A 48 -9.09 5.13 19.27
N ALA A 49 -9.46 3.89 18.94
CA ALA A 49 -10.52 3.17 19.66
C ALA A 49 -10.15 2.88 21.13
N ASP A 50 -8.89 2.56 21.41
CA ASP A 50 -8.39 2.31 22.76
C ASP A 50 -8.45 3.59 23.62
N VAL A 51 -8.07 4.75 23.05
CA VAL A 51 -8.18 6.06 23.71
C VAL A 51 -9.64 6.44 23.93
N ALA A 52 -10.50 6.28 22.91
CA ALA A 52 -11.93 6.56 23.02
C ALA A 52 -12.59 5.70 24.12
N THR A 53 -12.20 4.41 24.21
CA THR A 53 -12.68 3.50 25.28
C THR A 53 -12.24 3.98 26.66
N SER A 54 -10.98 4.38 26.79
CA SER A 54 -10.42 4.89 28.05
C SER A 54 -11.12 6.18 28.49
N ARG A 55 -11.34 7.12 27.54
CA ARG A 55 -12.11 8.34 27.76
C ARG A 55 -13.53 8.03 28.20
N LYS A 56 -14.22 7.09 27.53
CA LYS A 56 -15.60 6.73 27.89
C LYS A 56 -15.69 6.11 29.28
N ARG A 57 -14.69 5.33 29.70
CA ARG A 57 -14.62 4.78 31.06
C ARG A 57 -14.51 5.90 32.10
N LEU A 58 -13.67 6.91 31.86
CA LEU A 58 -13.56 8.08 32.72
C LEU A 58 -14.86 8.88 32.77
N GLU A 59 -15.52 9.06 31.63
CA GLU A 59 -16.83 9.72 31.55
C GLU A 59 -17.88 9.02 32.43
N LEU A 60 -17.91 7.67 32.41
CA LEU A 60 -18.82 6.90 33.27
C LEU A 60 -18.49 7.07 34.77
N GLN A 61 -17.20 7.08 35.13
CA GLN A 61 -16.79 7.35 36.52
C GLN A 61 -17.15 8.76 36.98
N LEU A 62 -16.94 9.77 36.12
CA LEU A 62 -17.35 11.15 36.37
C LEU A 62 -18.84 11.25 36.65
N ASN A 63 -19.68 10.65 35.79
CA ASN A 63 -21.12 10.64 35.98
C ASN A 63 -21.53 9.98 37.31
N GLN A 64 -20.85 8.91 37.72
CA GLN A 64 -21.09 8.25 39.00
C GLN A 64 -20.75 9.15 40.20
N LEU A 65 -19.58 9.80 40.18
CA LEU A 65 -19.13 10.70 41.25
C LEU A 65 -19.99 11.97 41.33
N GLN A 66 -20.36 12.55 40.20
CA GLN A 66 -21.28 13.68 40.13
C GLN A 66 -22.65 13.32 40.71
N GLY A 67 -23.16 12.12 40.40
CA GLY A 67 -24.40 11.60 41.01
C GLY A 67 -24.31 11.43 42.54
N GLN A 68 -23.15 10.98 43.06
CA GLN A 68 -22.92 10.89 44.50
C GLN A 68 -22.81 12.29 45.14
N SER A 69 -22.11 13.22 44.49
CA SER A 69 -21.98 14.62 44.92
C SER A 69 -23.34 15.30 45.03
N SER A 70 -24.22 15.11 44.04
CA SER A 70 -25.60 15.63 44.06
C SER A 70 -26.44 15.04 45.18
N LYS A 71 -26.32 13.72 45.46
CA LYS A 71 -27.02 13.10 46.60
C LYS A 71 -26.57 13.67 47.95
N LEU A 72 -25.26 13.90 48.12
CA LEU A 72 -24.72 14.52 49.34
C LEU A 72 -25.16 15.97 49.49
N GLU A 73 -25.26 16.71 48.38
CA GLU A 73 -25.84 18.05 48.36
C GLU A 73 -27.29 18.05 48.84
N ASP A 74 -28.13 17.15 48.31
CA ASP A 74 -29.53 17.03 48.73
C ASP A 74 -29.65 16.64 50.20
N GLN A 75 -28.80 15.73 50.69
CA GLN A 75 -28.74 15.34 52.10
C GLN A 75 -28.35 16.52 52.99
N GLY A 76 -27.34 17.29 52.59
CA GLY A 76 -26.91 18.49 53.31
C GLY A 76 -28.01 19.54 53.39
N ARG A 77 -28.69 19.82 52.27
CA ARG A 77 -29.83 20.75 52.21
C ARG A 77 -30.99 20.29 53.11
N LYS A 78 -31.32 19.00 53.09
CA LYS A 78 -32.37 18.42 53.96
C LYS A 78 -31.99 18.50 55.44
N ALA A 79 -30.74 18.20 55.79
CA ALA A 79 -30.26 18.29 57.17
C ALA A 79 -30.33 19.73 57.71
N LEU A 80 -29.95 20.73 56.90
CA LEU A 80 -30.11 22.14 57.25
C LEU A 80 -31.58 22.53 57.46
N ALA A 81 -32.47 22.09 56.57
CA ALA A 81 -33.90 22.36 56.70
C ALA A 81 -34.50 21.75 57.98
N LEU A 82 -33.92 20.68 58.50
CA LEU A 82 -34.30 20.02 59.75
C LEU A 82 -33.54 20.55 60.98
N GLY A 83 -32.73 21.61 60.83
CA GLY A 83 -31.93 22.20 61.92
C GLY A 83 -30.76 21.33 62.40
N ARG A 84 -30.37 20.30 61.62
CA ARG A 84 -29.28 19.38 61.95
C ARG A 84 -27.97 19.81 61.29
N GLU A 85 -27.37 20.86 61.83
CA GLU A 85 -26.15 21.48 61.25
C GLU A 85 -24.96 20.52 61.16
N ASP A 86 -24.76 19.65 62.16
CA ASP A 86 -23.64 18.71 62.17
C ASP A 86 -23.71 17.72 61.00
N LEU A 87 -24.90 17.16 60.74
CA LEU A 87 -25.13 16.26 59.61
C LEU A 87 -24.99 16.99 58.27
N ALA A 88 -25.41 18.25 58.20
CA ALA A 88 -25.22 19.06 57.00
C ALA A 88 -23.74 19.31 56.71
N ARG A 89 -22.97 19.66 57.74
CA ARG A 89 -21.52 19.91 57.63
C ARG A 89 -20.78 18.64 57.19
N GLU A 90 -21.13 17.48 57.74
CA GLU A 90 -20.56 16.19 57.35
C GLU A 90 -20.87 15.86 55.88
N ALA A 91 -22.13 15.99 55.45
CA ALA A 91 -22.53 15.73 54.07
C ALA A 91 -21.80 16.65 53.06
N LEU A 92 -21.69 17.94 53.38
CA LEU A 92 -20.98 18.91 52.55
C LEU A 92 -19.46 18.69 52.55
N SER A 93 -18.87 18.25 53.67
CA SER A 93 -17.45 17.88 53.72
C SER A 93 -17.14 16.67 52.83
N ARG A 94 -17.98 15.64 52.86
CA ARG A 94 -17.86 14.48 51.96
C ARG A 94 -18.03 14.87 50.50
N ARG A 95 -18.98 15.76 50.21
CA ARG A 95 -19.18 16.31 48.86
C ARG A 95 -17.93 17.04 48.37
N ALA A 96 -17.32 17.87 49.21
CA ALA A 96 -16.10 18.60 48.85
C ALA A 96 -14.95 17.64 48.48
N ALA A 97 -14.80 16.53 49.22
CA ALA A 97 -13.81 15.50 48.89
C ALA A 97 -14.09 14.81 47.53
N LEU A 98 -15.36 14.52 47.21
CA LEU A 98 -15.73 13.99 45.90
C LEU A 98 -15.50 15.02 44.78
N GLN A 99 -15.77 16.30 45.04
CA GLN A 99 -15.59 17.36 44.06
C GLN A 99 -14.13 17.49 43.61
N GLN A 100 -13.18 17.30 44.53
CA GLN A 100 -11.76 17.26 44.17
C GLN A 100 -11.45 16.13 43.19
N GLN A 101 -11.97 14.92 43.44
CA GLN A 101 -11.79 13.77 42.54
C GLN A 101 -12.44 14.01 41.17
N VAL A 102 -13.61 14.67 41.13
CA VAL A 102 -14.28 15.05 39.88
C VAL A 102 -13.40 15.98 39.06
N THR A 103 -12.85 17.04 39.67
CA THR A 103 -11.97 17.99 38.96
C THR A 103 -10.73 17.31 38.38
N ASP A 104 -10.12 16.38 39.12
CA ASP A 104 -8.95 15.64 38.66
C ASP A 104 -9.30 14.74 37.47
N LEU A 105 -10.42 14.04 37.52
CA LEU A 105 -10.89 13.16 36.43
C LEU A 105 -11.39 13.96 35.21
N GLU A 106 -11.98 15.14 35.38
CA GLU A 106 -12.37 16.04 34.30
C GLU A 106 -11.14 16.51 33.50
N THR A 107 -10.06 16.82 34.22
CA THR A 107 -8.77 17.18 33.60
C THR A 107 -8.20 16.03 32.76
N GLN A 108 -8.24 14.81 33.29
CA GLN A 108 -7.81 13.60 32.57
C GLN A 108 -8.70 13.30 31.36
N HIS A 109 -10.03 13.43 31.52
CA HIS A 109 -10.99 13.24 30.43
C HIS A 109 -10.73 14.23 29.28
N THR A 110 -10.53 15.51 29.60
CA THR A 110 -10.23 16.56 28.61
C THR A 110 -8.91 16.29 27.89
N THR A 111 -7.91 15.80 28.61
CA THR A 111 -6.61 15.41 28.04
C THR A 111 -6.79 14.28 27.01
N LEU A 112 -7.49 13.20 27.40
CA LEU A 112 -7.75 12.08 26.49
C LEU A 112 -8.63 12.47 25.30
N GLN A 113 -9.59 13.38 25.48
CA GLN A 113 -10.39 13.92 24.38
C GLN A 113 -9.50 14.61 23.35
N GLY A 114 -8.58 15.48 23.80
CA GLY A 114 -7.63 16.13 22.90
C GLY A 114 -6.68 15.15 22.19
N GLU A 115 -6.29 14.07 22.87
CA GLU A 115 -5.50 12.99 22.25
C GLU A 115 -6.31 12.19 21.21
N GLU A 116 -7.55 11.83 21.52
CA GLU A 116 -8.47 11.14 20.61
C GLU A 116 -8.68 11.94 19.32
N GLU A 117 -8.93 13.25 19.43
CA GLU A 117 -9.11 14.15 18.30
C GLU A 117 -7.84 14.22 17.43
N LYS A 118 -6.66 14.36 18.05
CA LYS A 118 -5.38 14.37 17.33
C LYS A 118 -5.13 13.05 16.59
N LEU A 119 -5.37 11.91 17.23
CA LEU A 119 -5.20 10.60 16.63
C LEU A 119 -6.21 10.36 15.51
N THR A 120 -7.45 10.83 15.66
CA THR A 120 -8.49 10.76 14.63
C THR A 120 -8.09 11.53 13.38
N LEU A 121 -7.60 12.76 13.54
CA LEU A 121 -7.08 13.56 12.43
C LEU A 121 -5.86 12.90 11.76
N ALA A 122 -4.96 12.32 12.56
CA ALA A 122 -3.82 11.57 12.02
C ALA A 122 -4.28 10.34 11.22
N ALA A 123 -5.29 9.61 11.70
CA ALA A 123 -5.87 8.45 11.02
C ALA A 123 -6.49 8.85 9.67
N GLN A 124 -7.25 9.96 9.63
CA GLN A 124 -7.84 10.49 8.40
C GLN A 124 -6.78 10.90 7.37
N ARG A 125 -5.73 11.61 7.82
CA ARG A 125 -4.61 11.98 6.97
C ARG A 125 -3.87 10.75 6.42
N LEU A 126 -3.67 9.73 7.25
CA LEU A 126 -3.04 8.49 6.83
C LEU A 126 -3.91 7.75 5.80
N GLN A 127 -5.22 7.65 6.03
CA GLN A 127 -6.17 7.08 5.07
C GLN A 127 -6.07 7.77 3.71
N ALA A 128 -6.10 9.11 3.66
CA ALA A 128 -5.98 9.85 2.41
C ALA A 128 -4.65 9.56 1.68
N LYS A 129 -3.53 9.42 2.42
CA LYS A 129 -2.24 9.02 1.85
C LYS A 129 -2.26 7.59 1.30
N VAL A 130 -2.88 6.65 2.01
CA VAL A 130 -3.04 5.26 1.57
C VAL A 130 -3.86 5.18 0.28
N ASP A 131 -4.94 5.95 0.18
CA ASP A 131 -5.79 5.99 -1.01
C ASP A 131 -5.06 6.61 -2.21
N ALA A 132 -4.34 7.72 -1.99
CA ALA A 132 -3.48 8.31 -3.01
C ALA A 132 -2.39 7.34 -3.49
N PHE A 133 -1.79 6.59 -2.57
CA PHE A 133 -0.79 5.58 -2.89
C PHE A 133 -1.38 4.42 -3.70
N ARG A 134 -2.60 3.98 -3.37
CA ARG A 134 -3.32 2.95 -4.14
C ARG A 134 -3.47 3.38 -5.60
N THR A 135 -3.95 4.59 -5.85
CA THR A 135 -4.11 5.12 -7.22
C THR A 135 -2.77 5.17 -7.94
N LYS A 136 -1.74 5.75 -7.30
CA LYS A 136 -0.40 5.85 -7.89
C LYS A 136 0.20 4.49 -8.19
N LYS A 137 -0.01 3.50 -7.32
CA LYS A 137 0.40 2.11 -7.53
C LYS A 137 -0.22 1.56 -8.81
N GLU A 138 -1.54 1.61 -8.96
CA GLU A 138 -2.22 1.08 -10.15
C GLU A 138 -1.75 1.79 -11.43
N THR A 139 -1.55 3.11 -11.39
CA THR A 139 -0.97 3.86 -12.52
C THR A 139 0.43 3.36 -12.88
N ILE A 140 1.32 3.20 -11.90
CA ILE A 140 2.68 2.70 -12.16
C ILE A 140 2.66 1.27 -12.70
N LYS A 141 1.81 0.39 -12.15
CA LYS A 141 1.65 -0.99 -12.64
C LYS A 141 1.19 -1.01 -14.10
N ALA A 142 0.22 -0.17 -14.46
CA ALA A 142 -0.27 -0.03 -15.83
C ALA A 142 0.81 0.51 -16.78
N THR A 143 1.48 1.60 -16.41
CA THR A 143 2.56 2.20 -17.22
C THR A 143 3.73 1.23 -17.41
N TYR A 144 4.13 0.51 -16.37
CA TYR A 144 5.17 -0.51 -16.47
C TYR A 144 4.78 -1.64 -17.42
N THR A 145 3.52 -2.11 -17.34
CA THR A 145 3.01 -3.16 -18.24
C THR A 145 2.96 -2.67 -19.69
N ALA A 146 2.56 -1.41 -19.93
CA ALA A 146 2.55 -0.81 -21.26
C ALA A 146 3.97 -0.67 -21.82
N ALA A 147 4.93 -0.18 -21.02
CA ALA A 147 6.33 -0.08 -21.41
C ALA A 147 6.93 -1.46 -21.75
N GLN A 148 6.65 -2.48 -20.93
CA GLN A 148 7.08 -3.85 -21.19
C GLN A 148 6.50 -4.40 -22.52
N ALA A 149 5.24 -4.10 -22.82
CA ALA A 149 4.62 -4.48 -24.10
C ALA A 149 5.28 -3.75 -25.29
N GLN A 150 5.57 -2.46 -25.16
CA GLN A 150 6.26 -1.68 -26.20
C GLN A 150 7.66 -2.23 -26.49
N THR A 151 8.46 -2.51 -25.46
CA THR A 151 9.79 -3.12 -25.63
C THR A 151 9.69 -4.45 -26.36
N ARG A 152 8.75 -5.31 -25.95
CA ARG A 152 8.56 -6.63 -26.58
C ARG A 152 8.12 -6.55 -28.04
N ILE A 153 7.29 -5.57 -28.40
CA ILE A 153 6.90 -5.31 -29.80
C ILE A 153 8.11 -4.81 -30.60
N GLY A 154 8.90 -3.89 -30.04
CA GLY A 154 10.12 -3.38 -30.68
C GLY A 154 11.14 -4.49 -30.96
N GLU A 155 11.38 -5.36 -29.98
CA GLU A 155 12.26 -6.53 -30.12
C GLU A 155 11.75 -7.53 -31.16
N ALA A 156 10.43 -7.77 -31.20
CA ALA A 156 9.84 -8.65 -32.20
C ALA A 156 9.99 -8.05 -33.61
N PHE A 157 9.83 -6.73 -33.77
CA PHE A 157 9.97 -6.05 -35.05
C PHE A 157 11.43 -5.99 -35.52
N SER A 158 12.38 -5.76 -34.62
CA SER A 158 13.81 -5.81 -34.96
C SER A 158 14.23 -7.23 -35.35
N GLY A 159 13.76 -8.25 -34.63
CA GLY A 159 14.05 -9.65 -34.96
C GLY A 159 13.48 -10.07 -36.32
N ILE A 160 12.25 -9.64 -36.65
CA ILE A 160 11.68 -9.86 -37.98
C ILE A 160 12.48 -9.12 -39.06
N SER A 161 12.91 -7.89 -38.80
CA SER A 161 13.69 -7.10 -39.77
C SER A 161 15.05 -7.73 -40.07
N GLU A 162 15.70 -8.29 -39.07
CA GLU A 162 16.97 -9.03 -39.21
C GLU A 162 16.76 -10.32 -40.03
N GLU A 163 15.71 -11.09 -39.72
CA GLU A 163 15.36 -12.32 -40.46
C GLU A 163 14.94 -12.03 -41.91
N MET A 164 14.19 -10.95 -42.17
CA MET A 164 13.85 -10.51 -43.52
C MET A 164 15.07 -10.01 -44.32
N GLY A 165 16.02 -9.34 -43.67
CA GLY A 165 17.28 -8.94 -44.29
C GLY A 165 18.10 -10.16 -44.74
N ASP A 166 18.19 -11.19 -43.91
CA ASP A 166 18.87 -12.44 -44.23
C ASP A 166 18.20 -13.21 -45.38
N VAL A 167 16.86 -13.23 -45.41
CA VAL A 167 16.10 -13.85 -46.50
C VAL A 167 16.29 -13.09 -47.82
N GLY A 168 16.28 -11.76 -47.81
CA GLY A 168 16.54 -10.94 -49.00
C GLY A 168 17.92 -11.20 -49.60
N LEU A 169 18.96 -11.27 -48.76
CA LEU A 169 20.31 -11.64 -49.19
C LEU A 169 20.39 -13.07 -49.77
N ALA A 170 19.62 -14.00 -49.22
CA ALA A 170 19.57 -15.37 -49.74
C ALA A 170 18.89 -15.45 -51.12
N ILE A 171 17.82 -14.69 -51.34
CA ILE A 171 17.13 -14.60 -52.64
C ILE A 171 18.04 -13.97 -53.70
N GLN A 172 18.71 -12.86 -53.38
CA GLN A 172 19.62 -12.20 -54.31
C GLN A 172 20.78 -13.12 -54.77
N ARG A 173 21.37 -13.89 -53.83
CA ARG A 173 22.37 -14.91 -54.19
C ARG A 173 21.81 -16.02 -55.08
N ALA A 174 20.55 -16.40 -54.90
CA ALA A 174 19.90 -17.41 -55.73
C ALA A 174 19.64 -16.88 -57.15
N GLU A 175 19.23 -15.62 -57.27
CA GLU A 175 19.05 -14.93 -58.56
C GLU A 175 20.39 -14.79 -59.30
N ASP A 176 21.44 -14.28 -58.64
CA ASP A 176 22.77 -14.14 -59.23
C ASP A 176 23.32 -15.47 -59.75
N LYS A 177 23.11 -16.55 -58.98
CA LYS A 177 23.54 -17.89 -59.38
C LYS A 177 22.75 -18.42 -60.57
N THR A 178 21.46 -18.11 -60.63
CA THR A 178 20.60 -18.48 -61.76
C THR A 178 21.01 -17.73 -63.03
N GLN A 179 21.27 -16.43 -62.92
CA GLN A 179 21.77 -15.63 -64.04
C GLN A 179 23.13 -16.12 -64.55
N GLN A 180 24.06 -16.48 -63.65
CA GLN A 180 25.34 -17.07 -64.06
C GLN A 180 25.18 -18.42 -64.78
N LEU A 181 24.24 -19.26 -64.33
CA LEU A 181 23.94 -20.54 -64.99
C LEU A 181 23.32 -20.30 -66.38
N GLN A 182 22.41 -19.33 -66.51
CA GLN A 182 21.83 -18.94 -67.79
C GLN A 182 22.87 -18.36 -68.75
N ALA A 183 23.77 -17.50 -68.28
CA ALA A 183 24.85 -16.94 -69.09
C ALA A 183 25.83 -18.03 -69.56
N ARG A 184 26.13 -19.02 -68.72
CA ARG A 184 26.93 -20.19 -69.12
C ARG A 184 26.22 -21.07 -70.14
N ALA A 185 24.92 -21.29 -69.99
CA ALA A 185 24.14 -22.06 -70.97
C ALA A 185 24.14 -21.36 -72.34
N GLY A 186 23.90 -20.04 -72.36
CA GLY A 186 23.94 -19.26 -73.60
C GLY A 186 25.32 -19.27 -74.29
N ALA A 187 26.41 -19.23 -73.53
CA ALA A 187 27.77 -19.32 -74.08
C ALA A 187 28.09 -20.72 -74.67
N ILE A 188 27.48 -21.79 -74.13
CA ILE A 188 27.62 -23.15 -74.68
C ILE A 188 26.81 -23.28 -75.97
N ASP A 189 25.61 -22.70 -76.02
CA ASP A 189 24.78 -22.69 -77.23
C ASP A 189 25.45 -21.91 -78.37
N GLU A 190 26.13 -20.79 -78.09
CA GLU A 190 26.94 -20.05 -79.08
C GLU A 190 28.15 -20.85 -79.59
N LEU A 191 28.82 -21.61 -78.70
CA LEU A 191 29.94 -22.50 -79.09
C LEU A 191 29.50 -23.71 -79.94
N LEU A 192 28.24 -24.14 -79.82
CA LEU A 192 27.67 -25.22 -80.65
C LEU A 192 27.13 -24.71 -81.99
N ALA A 193 26.82 -23.42 -82.09
CA ALA A 193 26.32 -22.77 -83.30
C ALA A 193 27.43 -22.16 -84.20
N SER A 194 28.69 -22.14 -83.73
CA SER A 194 29.89 -21.73 -84.48
C SER A 194 30.61 -22.91 -85.11
#